data_AF-A0A3D5PZF5-F1
#
_entry.id   AF-A0A3D5PZF5-F1
#
_cell.length_a   1.000
_cell.length_b   1.000
_cell.length_c   1.000
_cell.angle_alpha   90.00
_cell.angle_beta   90.00
_cell.angle_gamma   90.00
#
_symmetry.space_group_name_H-M   'P 1'
#
loop_
_entity.id
_entity.type
_entity.pdbx_description
1 polymer ?
#
loop_
_entity_poly.entity_id
_entity_poly.type
_entity_poly.pdbx_seq_one_letter_code
_entity_poly.pdbx_strand_id
1 'polypeptide(L)' 'AAPFGGVGASGNHRPSAFYAADYCAWPMASLEASHPAMPDKLAPGLNFD' A
#
# COMPACT_ATOMS: atom_id res chain seq x y z
N ALA A 1 -13.01 -17.79 12.71
CA ALA A 1 -12.42 -16.44 12.89
C ALA A 1 -13.15 -15.47 11.96
N ALA A 2 -13.48 -14.27 12.42
CA ALA A 2 -14.21 -13.27 11.65
C ALA A 2 -13.91 -11.85 12.16
N PRO A 3 -14.20 -10.80 11.36
CA PRO A 3 -14.20 -9.42 11.83
C PRO A 3 -15.28 -9.20 12.91
N PHE A 4 -15.03 -8.26 13.83
CA PHE A 4 -16.02 -7.87 14.85
C PHE A 4 -16.01 -6.35 15.08
N GLY A 5 -17.08 -5.68 14.67
CA GLY A 5 -17.25 -4.23 14.89
C GLY A 5 -18.60 -3.72 14.40
N GLY A 6 -19.23 -2.87 15.20
CA GLY A 6 -20.51 -2.24 14.87
C GLY A 6 -20.36 -1.00 13.97
N VAL A 7 -21.47 -0.58 13.37
CA VAL A 7 -21.59 0.65 12.57
C VAL A 7 -22.36 1.74 13.32
N GLY A 8 -22.45 2.96 12.75
CA GLY A 8 -23.19 4.07 13.34
C GLY A 8 -22.58 4.54 14.67
N ALA A 9 -23.40 4.74 15.71
CA ALA A 9 -22.90 5.15 17.03
C ALA A 9 -22.04 4.10 17.75
N SER A 10 -22.02 2.84 17.26
CA SER A 10 -21.28 1.73 17.88
C SER A 10 -19.87 1.53 17.34
N GLY A 11 -19.40 2.36 16.40
CA GLY A 11 -18.07 2.20 15.84
C GLY A 11 -17.69 3.28 14.83
N ASN A 12 -16.50 3.15 14.27
CA ASN A 12 -15.91 4.13 13.34
C ASN A 12 -15.32 3.46 12.09
N HIS A 13 -15.93 2.36 11.63
CA HIS A 13 -15.50 1.58 10.47
C HIS A 13 -14.11 0.94 10.60
N ARG A 14 -13.64 0.70 11.83
CA ARG A 14 -12.43 -0.07 12.13
C ARG A 14 -12.78 -1.31 12.98
N PRO A 15 -13.31 -2.38 12.37
CA PRO A 15 -13.65 -3.59 13.12
C PRO A 15 -12.40 -4.24 13.72
N SER A 16 -12.56 -4.84 14.89
CA SER A 16 -11.50 -5.57 15.59
C SER A 16 -11.60 -7.07 15.30
N ALA A 17 -11.25 -7.91 16.29
CA ALA A 17 -11.05 -9.35 16.14
C ALA A 17 -10.08 -9.62 14.97
N PHE A 18 -10.52 -10.33 13.93
CA PHE A 18 -9.64 -10.68 12.82
C PHE A 18 -9.09 -9.44 12.06
N TYR A 19 -9.86 -8.35 11.98
CA TYR A 19 -9.45 -7.12 11.28
C TYR A 19 -8.71 -6.12 12.17
N ALA A 20 -8.35 -6.50 13.41
CA ALA A 20 -7.48 -5.66 14.22
C ALA A 20 -6.13 -5.35 13.53
N ALA A 21 -5.64 -6.30 12.72
CA ALA A 21 -4.43 -6.13 11.92
C ALA A 21 -4.48 -4.89 11.01
N ASP A 22 -5.65 -4.57 10.44
CA ASP A 22 -5.82 -3.48 9.48
C ASP A 22 -5.60 -2.09 10.10
N TYR A 23 -5.86 -1.94 11.40
CA TYR A 23 -5.58 -0.70 12.11
C TYR A 23 -4.28 -0.74 12.93
N CYS A 24 -3.69 -1.92 13.14
CA CYS A 24 -2.40 -2.08 13.82
C CYS A 24 -1.21 -1.80 12.89
N ALA A 25 -1.37 -2.00 11.58
CA ALA A 25 -0.33 -1.79 10.59
C ALA A 25 -0.86 -1.01 9.39
N TRP A 26 0.02 -0.28 8.73
CA TRP A 26 -0.26 0.42 7.47
C TRP A 26 0.58 -0.22 6.35
N PRO A 27 0.05 -0.31 5.11
CA PRO A 27 0.77 -0.95 4.03
C PRO A 27 1.91 -0.07 3.50
N MET A 28 3.09 -0.64 3.35
CA MET A 28 4.20 -0.09 2.56
C MET A 28 4.41 -0.99 1.35
N ALA A 29 4.37 -0.40 0.14
CA ALA A 29 4.65 -1.12 -1.10
C ALA A 29 5.93 -0.55 -1.74
N SER A 30 6.75 -1.44 -2.32
CA SER A 30 8.04 -1.09 -2.93
C SER A 30 8.10 -1.55 -4.39
N LEU A 31 8.79 -0.77 -5.23
CA LEU A 31 9.29 -1.21 -6.54
C LEU A 31 10.80 -1.34 -6.43
N GLU A 32 11.33 -2.54 -6.64
CA GLU A 32 12.73 -2.85 -6.40
C GLU A 32 13.45 -3.24 -7.69
N ALA A 33 14.62 -2.64 -7.92
CA ALA A 33 15.57 -3.02 -8.93
C ALA A 33 16.96 -3.05 -8.27
N SER A 34 17.76 -4.09 -8.54
CA SER A 34 19.05 -4.27 -7.85
C SER A 34 20.03 -3.13 -8.09
N HIS A 35 19.97 -2.51 -9.27
CA HIS A 35 20.81 -1.38 -9.67
C HIS A 35 20.02 -0.45 -10.59
N PRO A 36 20.31 0.87 -10.59
CA PRO A 36 19.74 1.78 -11.57
C PRO A 36 20.27 1.47 -12.96
N ALA A 37 19.39 1.36 -13.94
CA ALA A 37 19.74 1.18 -15.35
C ALA A 37 18.88 2.09 -16.23
N MET A 38 19.43 2.52 -17.35
CA MET A 38 18.65 3.22 -18.37
C MET A 38 17.64 2.24 -18.98
N PRO A 39 16.39 2.68 -19.23
CA PRO A 39 15.41 1.82 -19.90
C PRO A 39 15.81 1.59 -21.36
N ASP A 40 15.39 0.46 -21.94
CA ASP A 40 15.66 0.12 -23.35
C ASP A 40 15.15 1.18 -24.34
N LYS A 41 14.11 1.93 -23.96
CA LYS A 41 13.58 3.07 -24.69
C LYS A 41 13.41 4.26 -23.76
N LEU A 42 14.11 5.35 -24.06
CA LEU A 42 13.94 6.61 -23.36
C LEU A 42 12.59 7.25 -23.71
N ALA A 43 12.03 7.99 -22.75
CA ALA A 43 10.87 8.82 -23.01
C ALA A 43 11.25 9.94 -24.02
N PRO A 44 10.33 10.36 -24.91
CA PRO A 44 10.59 11.43 -25.87
C PRO A 44 11.09 12.71 -25.20
N GLY A 45 12.13 13.33 -25.76
CA GLY A 45 12.69 14.60 -25.27
C GLY A 45 13.78 14.47 -24.20
N LEU A 46 14.18 13.26 -23.81
CA LEU A 46 15.33 13.03 -22.93
C LEU A 46 16.61 12.81 -23.76
N ASN A 47 17.56 13.76 -23.71
CA ASN A 47 18.87 13.69 -24.35
C ASN A 47 19.97 13.62 -23.28
N PHE A 48 20.97 12.75 -23.46
CA PHE A 48 22.05 12.50 -22.50
C PHE A 48 23.45 12.66 -23.12
N ASP A 49 23.56 13.38 -24.23
CA ASP A 49 24.83 13.85 -24.78
C ASP A 49 25.54 14.84 -23.83
#